data_AF-A0A3B8MHR5-F1
#
_entry.id   AF-A0A3B8MHR5-F1
#
_cell.length_a   1.000
_cell.length_b   1.000
_cell.length_c   1.000
_cell.angle_alpha   90.00
_cell.angle_beta   90.00
_cell.angle_gamma   90.00
#
_symmetry.space_group_name_H-M   'P 1'
#
loop_
_entity.id
_entity.type
_entity.pdbx_description
1 polymer ?
#
loop_
_entity_poly.entity_id
_entity_poly.type
_entity_poly.pdbx_seq_one_letter_code
_entity_poly.pdbx_strand_id
1 'polypeptide(L)'
;MTPELRSNKKSPPSTASILCVLLDDMKGDVPDLAETQADVFNRIADLSTARRLILCPTYCSFDPILEKVFGEMPEGYWEGLGRKIDGSVDFFWTGPNVCSTEYPEAHISEVADRIGRKPFLWDNYPVNDSESRSKRLYLGAYENRPHQLADLSAGHAVNPMNQPWLSRIPIWTLGEIYRTTGNYDPDRATGDALVSLCGASLANTLLEDTRLFEDGGLDGMTEEPRAALIEKYGSYDSPFADEIVDWLRGGYAFDPACLTE
;
A
#
# COMPACT_ATOMS: atom_id res chain seq x y z
N MET A 1 -5.40 7.64 46.70
CA MET A 1 -6.51 7.52 45.74
C MET A 1 -5.92 7.07 44.41
N THR A 2 -6.02 5.78 44.13
CA THR A 2 -5.66 5.17 42.85
C THR A 2 -6.71 5.57 41.81
N PRO A 3 -6.35 6.00 40.58
CA PRO A 3 -7.33 6.26 39.56
C PRO A 3 -7.88 4.93 39.05
N GLU A 4 -9.18 4.70 39.23
CA GLU A 4 -9.88 3.59 38.60
C GLU A 4 -9.88 3.79 37.07
N LEU A 5 -9.23 2.86 36.37
CA LEU A 5 -9.44 2.65 34.94
C LEU A 5 -10.93 2.39 34.74
N ARG A 6 -11.60 3.32 34.05
CA ARG A 6 -13.03 3.21 33.73
C ARG A 6 -13.28 1.86 33.06
N SER A 7 -14.14 1.06 33.69
CA SER A 7 -14.78 -0.10 33.10
C SER A 7 -15.53 0.36 31.84
N ASN A 8 -14.89 0.24 30.68
CA ASN A 8 -15.58 0.36 29.41
C ASN A 8 -16.54 -0.81 29.29
N LYS A 9 -17.83 -0.51 29.12
CA LYS A 9 -18.84 -1.47 28.69
C LYS A 9 -18.24 -2.24 27.51
N LYS A 10 -18.11 -3.57 27.64
CA LYS A 10 -17.62 -4.42 26.54
C LYS A 10 -18.54 -4.19 25.34
N SER A 11 -18.03 -3.47 24.34
CA SER A 11 -18.58 -3.50 22.99
C SER A 11 -18.73 -4.96 22.57
N PRO A 12 -19.78 -5.32 21.79
CA PRO A 12 -19.88 -6.68 21.27
C PRO A 12 -18.57 -7.05 20.57
N PRO A 13 -18.06 -8.29 20.74
CA PRO A 13 -16.81 -8.70 20.13
C PRO A 13 -16.88 -8.46 18.63
N SER A 14 -15.83 -7.83 18.10
CA SER A 14 -15.66 -7.58 16.67
C SER A 14 -15.86 -8.88 15.88
N THR A 15 -16.70 -8.85 14.85
CA THR A 15 -16.89 -9.97 13.92
C THR A 15 -15.82 -10.03 12.83
N ALA A 16 -14.82 -9.14 12.88
CA ALA A 16 -13.76 -9.10 11.88
C ALA A 16 -12.93 -10.39 11.93
N SER A 17 -12.82 -11.06 10.79
CA SER A 17 -12.04 -12.30 10.67
C SER A 17 -10.53 -12.04 10.59
N ILE A 18 -10.13 -10.81 10.26
CA ILE A 18 -8.75 -10.35 10.18
C ILE A 18 -8.62 -9.09 11.04
N LEU A 19 -7.59 -9.02 11.87
CA LEU A 19 -7.22 -7.81 12.60
C LEU A 19 -5.77 -7.45 12.26
N CYS A 20 -5.57 -6.22 11.79
CA CYS A 20 -4.25 -5.65 11.58
C CYS A 20 -3.92 -4.71 12.75
N VAL A 21 -2.72 -4.82 13.30
CA VAL A 21 -2.17 -3.88 14.27
C VAL A 21 -1.02 -3.16 13.60
N LEU A 22 -1.18 -1.86 13.42
CA LEU A 22 -0.29 -1.01 12.64
C LEU A 22 0.55 -0.17 13.60
N LEU A 23 1.87 -0.38 13.59
CA LEU A 23 2.86 0.33 14.40
C LEU A 23 3.91 1.02 13.50
N ASP A 24 3.58 1.21 12.21
CA ASP A 24 4.23 2.15 11.30
C ASP A 24 4.05 3.61 11.79
N ASP A 25 4.89 4.52 11.30
CA ASP A 25 4.91 5.94 11.69
C ASP A 25 5.15 6.22 13.18
N MET A 26 5.82 5.31 13.88
CA MET A 26 6.17 5.47 15.29
C MET A 26 7.63 5.89 15.46
N LYS A 27 7.91 6.67 16.49
CA LYS A 27 9.30 6.93 16.93
C LYS A 27 10.00 5.61 17.30
N GLY A 28 11.10 5.31 16.62
CA GLY A 28 11.79 4.02 16.69
C GLY A 28 13.14 4.03 17.42
N ASP A 29 13.78 5.19 17.61
CA ASP A 29 15.01 5.36 18.41
C ASP A 29 14.75 5.33 19.93
N VAL A 30 13.96 4.35 20.38
CA VAL A 30 13.63 4.13 21.79
C VAL A 30 14.18 2.80 22.29
N PRO A 31 14.63 2.71 23.54
CA PRO A 31 15.05 1.45 24.14
C PRO A 31 13.93 0.41 24.10
N ASP A 32 14.30 -0.86 23.92
CA ASP A 32 13.39 -2.00 24.00
C ASP A 32 12.17 -1.86 23.06
N LEU A 33 12.35 -1.25 21.86
CA LEU A 33 11.26 -1.04 20.90
C LEU A 33 10.59 -2.38 20.52
N ALA A 34 11.38 -3.41 20.20
CA ALA A 34 10.86 -4.72 19.81
C ALA A 34 10.04 -5.37 20.94
N GLU A 35 10.54 -5.32 22.17
CA GLU A 35 9.83 -5.76 23.38
C GLU A 35 8.50 -5.01 23.55
N THR A 36 8.55 -3.69 23.46
CA THR A 36 7.40 -2.82 23.69
C THR A 36 6.30 -3.09 22.66
N GLN A 37 6.67 -3.21 21.39
CA GLN A 37 5.73 -3.53 20.32
C GLN A 37 5.15 -4.93 20.46
N ALA A 38 5.98 -5.91 20.83
CA ALA A 38 5.51 -7.26 21.09
C ALA A 38 4.51 -7.30 22.25
N ASP A 39 4.78 -6.60 23.35
CA ASP A 39 3.90 -6.53 24.52
C ASP A 39 2.56 -5.86 24.17
N VAL A 40 2.60 -4.75 23.42
CA VAL A 40 1.39 -4.06 22.95
C VAL A 40 0.58 -4.96 22.02
N PHE A 41 1.22 -5.57 21.02
CA PHE A 41 0.57 -6.46 20.08
C PHE A 41 -0.06 -7.66 20.78
N ASN A 42 0.70 -8.36 21.64
CA ASN A 42 0.21 -9.56 22.31
C ASN A 42 -1.00 -9.25 23.22
N ARG A 43 -1.00 -8.10 23.89
CA ARG A 43 -2.18 -7.64 24.65
C ARG A 43 -3.41 -7.41 23.77
N ILE A 44 -3.22 -6.86 22.57
CA ILE A 44 -4.31 -6.67 21.60
C ILE A 44 -4.79 -8.03 21.08
N ALA A 45 -3.86 -8.94 20.76
CA ALA A 45 -4.14 -10.28 20.27
C ALA A 45 -4.95 -11.11 21.30
N ASP A 46 -4.56 -11.07 22.58
CA ASP A 46 -5.26 -11.76 23.68
C ASP A 46 -6.72 -11.30 23.87
N LEU A 47 -7.03 -10.06 23.45
CA LEU A 47 -8.37 -9.49 23.51
C LEU A 47 -9.17 -9.72 22.22
N SER A 48 -8.51 -10.17 21.15
CA SER A 48 -9.12 -10.35 19.84
C SER A 48 -9.77 -11.72 19.69
N THR A 49 -10.75 -11.80 18.79
CA THR A 49 -11.33 -13.07 18.33
C THR A 49 -11.11 -13.29 16.82
N ALA A 50 -10.29 -12.44 16.20
CA ALA A 50 -9.97 -12.54 14.78
C ALA A 50 -9.23 -13.85 14.48
N ARG A 51 -9.50 -14.43 13.31
CA ARG A 51 -8.89 -15.69 12.86
C ARG A 51 -7.46 -15.48 12.34
N ARG A 52 -7.18 -14.29 11.80
CA ARG A 52 -5.87 -13.92 11.24
C ARG A 52 -5.45 -12.61 11.86
N LEU A 53 -4.20 -12.54 12.31
CA LEU A 53 -3.59 -11.33 12.85
C LEU A 53 -2.42 -10.94 11.96
N ILE A 54 -2.30 -9.63 11.69
CA ILE A 54 -1.19 -9.07 10.92
C ILE A 54 -0.61 -7.90 11.70
N LEU A 55 0.71 -7.85 11.85
CA LEU A 55 1.44 -6.76 12.48
C LEU A 55 2.17 -5.94 11.40
N CYS A 56 2.02 -4.62 11.40
CA CYS A 56 2.97 -3.73 10.72
C CYS A 56 4.01 -3.23 11.73
N PRO A 57 5.29 -3.64 11.62
CA PRO A 57 6.34 -3.08 12.45
C PRO A 57 6.68 -1.65 12.04
N THR A 58 7.31 -0.87 12.92
CA THR A 58 7.79 0.49 12.60
C THR A 58 8.76 0.49 11.43
N TYR A 59 9.67 -0.48 11.41
CA TYR A 59 10.59 -0.70 10.29
C TYR A 59 10.07 -1.83 9.42
N CYS A 60 9.19 -1.51 8.47
CA CYS A 60 8.54 -2.44 7.55
C CYS A 60 9.22 -2.55 6.17
N SER A 61 10.45 -2.03 6.04
CA SER A 61 11.27 -2.03 4.83
C SER A 61 12.75 -2.01 5.18
N PHE A 62 13.63 -2.33 4.22
CA PHE A 62 15.06 -1.99 4.29
C PHE A 62 15.35 -0.55 3.83
N ASP A 63 14.31 0.28 3.70
CA ASP A 63 14.47 1.64 3.21
C ASP A 63 15.14 2.51 4.29
N PRO A 64 16.32 3.09 4.02
CA PRO A 64 16.97 3.97 4.97
C PRO A 64 16.15 5.23 5.30
N ILE A 65 15.09 5.54 4.55
CA ILE A 65 14.17 6.63 4.90
C ILE A 65 13.49 6.38 6.24
N LEU A 66 13.21 5.13 6.60
CA LEU A 66 12.53 4.81 7.85
C LEU A 66 13.38 5.22 9.06
N GLU A 67 14.69 4.97 9.03
CA GLU A 67 15.58 5.44 10.10
C GLU A 67 15.77 6.96 10.12
N LYS A 68 15.67 7.63 8.97
CA LYS A 68 15.72 9.10 8.92
C LYS A 68 14.49 9.74 9.54
N VAL A 69 13.32 9.14 9.38
CA VAL A 69 12.03 9.68 9.85
C VAL A 69 11.74 9.22 11.29
N PHE A 70 12.00 7.95 11.60
CA PHE A 70 11.66 7.34 12.89
C PHE A 70 12.83 7.25 13.87
N GLY A 71 14.06 7.54 13.42
CA GLY A 71 15.28 7.41 14.22
C GLY A 71 16.01 6.08 14.00
N GLU A 72 17.22 5.96 14.53
CA GLU A 72 18.08 4.78 14.38
C GLU A 72 17.37 3.51 14.87
N MET A 73 17.33 2.49 14.02
CA MET A 73 16.70 1.22 14.37
C MET A 73 17.55 0.48 15.41
N PRO A 74 16.95 0.00 16.51
CA PRO A 74 17.68 -0.81 17.49
C PRO A 74 18.31 -2.07 16.87
N GLU A 75 19.52 -2.43 17.31
CA GLU A 75 20.22 -3.62 16.84
C GLU A 75 19.36 -4.89 17.05
N GLY A 76 19.23 -5.69 16.00
CA GLY A 76 18.47 -6.95 16.05
C GLY A 76 16.96 -6.76 16.22
N TYR A 77 16.41 -5.58 15.87
CA TYR A 77 14.99 -5.25 16.02
C TYR A 77 14.07 -6.29 15.38
N TRP A 78 14.29 -6.67 14.12
CA TRP A 78 13.42 -7.62 13.40
C TRP A 78 13.47 -9.01 14.01
N GLU A 79 14.66 -9.52 14.33
CA GLU A 79 14.84 -10.83 14.93
C GLU A 79 14.28 -10.87 16.36
N GLY A 80 14.45 -9.77 17.11
CA GLY A 80 13.90 -9.58 18.45
C GLY A 80 12.38 -9.59 18.46
N LEU A 81 11.76 -8.80 17.58
CA LEU A 81 10.31 -8.72 17.44
C LEU A 81 9.74 -10.05 16.93
N GLY A 82 10.35 -10.64 15.89
CA GLY A 82 9.96 -11.93 15.35
C GLY A 82 9.95 -13.03 16.41
N ARG A 83 10.98 -13.15 17.26
CA ARG A 83 11.01 -14.17 18.33
C ARG A 83 9.92 -14.02 19.39
N LYS A 84 9.39 -12.81 19.61
CA LYS A 84 8.40 -12.53 20.66
C LYS A 84 6.95 -12.57 20.18
N ILE A 85 6.75 -12.49 18.87
CA ILE A 85 5.42 -12.61 18.25
C ILE A 85 5.19 -14.05 17.78
N ASP A 86 4.02 -14.61 18.09
CA ASP A 86 3.61 -15.95 17.65
C ASP A 86 3.83 -16.15 16.15
N GLY A 87 4.35 -17.32 15.75
CA GLY A 87 4.73 -17.62 14.38
C GLY A 87 3.56 -17.68 13.39
N SER A 88 2.31 -17.73 13.87
CA SER A 88 1.11 -17.66 13.04
C SER A 88 0.67 -16.23 12.67
N VAL A 89 1.29 -15.21 13.29
CA VAL A 89 1.03 -13.81 12.98
C VAL A 89 1.85 -13.38 11.78
N ASP A 90 1.17 -12.80 10.79
CA ASP A 90 1.81 -12.26 9.59
C ASP A 90 2.44 -10.89 9.87
N PHE A 91 3.53 -10.57 9.16
CA PHE A 91 4.21 -9.28 9.26
C PHE A 91 4.10 -8.54 7.94
N PHE A 92 3.58 -7.32 7.97
CA PHE A 92 3.59 -6.46 6.79
C PHE A 92 5.02 -6.08 6.41
N TRP A 93 5.27 -6.01 5.11
CA TRP A 93 6.56 -5.65 4.55
C TRP A 93 6.41 -4.95 3.19
N THR A 94 7.01 -3.78 3.00
CA THR A 94 6.86 -2.98 1.78
C THR A 94 7.92 -3.26 0.71
N GLY A 95 8.88 -4.15 1.00
CA GLY A 95 9.94 -4.54 0.06
C GLY A 95 11.29 -3.88 0.37
N PRO A 96 12.17 -3.71 -0.65
CA PRO A 96 13.43 -3.01 -0.47
C PRO A 96 13.28 -1.55 -0.07
N ASN A 97 12.23 -0.89 -0.57
CA ASN A 97 11.91 0.51 -0.27
C ASN A 97 10.48 0.62 0.28
N VAL A 98 10.13 1.78 0.87
CA VAL A 98 8.73 2.06 1.24
C VAL A 98 7.84 1.97 0.00
N CYS A 99 8.29 2.55 -1.11
CA CYS A 99 7.68 2.41 -2.43
C CYS A 99 8.58 1.57 -3.35
N SER A 100 8.54 0.25 -3.20
CA SER A 100 9.39 -0.67 -3.97
C SER A 100 9.04 -0.71 -5.45
N THR A 101 10.04 -0.81 -6.33
CA THR A 101 9.85 -1.03 -7.78
C THR A 101 9.94 -2.50 -8.18
N GLU A 102 10.40 -3.36 -7.28
CA GLU A 102 10.56 -4.81 -7.48
C GLU A 102 10.61 -5.54 -6.13
N TYR A 103 10.41 -6.85 -6.15
CA TYR A 103 10.57 -7.74 -4.99
C TYR A 103 11.49 -8.92 -5.32
N PRO A 104 12.82 -8.74 -5.27
CA PRO A 104 13.77 -9.80 -5.59
C PRO A 104 13.64 -10.98 -4.60
N GLU A 105 13.74 -12.22 -5.10
CA GLU A 105 13.62 -13.42 -4.27
C GLU A 105 14.65 -13.48 -3.13
N ALA A 106 15.88 -13.04 -3.40
CA ALA A 106 16.93 -12.95 -2.38
C ALA A 106 16.55 -12.00 -1.24
N HIS A 107 15.90 -10.87 -1.55
CA HIS A 107 15.40 -9.92 -0.56
C HIS A 107 14.30 -10.54 0.29
N ILE A 108 13.31 -11.18 -0.34
CA ILE A 108 12.21 -11.84 0.40
C ILE A 108 12.74 -12.95 1.30
N SER A 109 13.74 -13.70 0.84
CA SER A 109 14.39 -14.76 1.63
C SER A 109 15.14 -14.18 2.84
N GLU A 110 15.93 -13.12 2.65
CA GLU A 110 16.62 -12.45 3.75
C GLU A 110 15.63 -11.91 4.79
N VAL A 111 14.55 -11.26 4.35
CA VAL A 111 13.51 -10.76 5.24
C VAL A 111 12.90 -11.91 6.02
N ALA A 112 12.54 -13.00 5.35
CA ALA A 112 11.93 -14.17 5.99
C ALA A 112 12.84 -14.80 7.06
N ASP A 113 14.15 -14.85 6.82
CA ASP A 113 15.15 -15.31 7.78
C ASP A 113 15.22 -14.39 9.01
N ARG A 114 15.19 -13.07 8.81
CA ARG A 114 15.25 -12.09 9.91
C ARG A 114 13.99 -12.08 10.78
N ILE A 115 12.80 -12.07 10.17
CA ILE A 115 11.52 -12.07 10.93
C ILE A 115 11.07 -13.47 11.36
N GLY A 116 11.69 -14.52 10.82
CA GLY A 116 11.41 -15.93 11.11
C GLY A 116 10.11 -16.48 10.49
N ARG A 117 9.56 -15.83 9.46
CA ARG A 117 8.35 -16.24 8.72
C ARG A 117 8.28 -15.57 7.35
N LYS A 118 7.42 -16.04 6.44
CA LYS A 118 7.21 -15.34 5.16
C LYS A 118 6.62 -13.94 5.42
N PRO A 119 7.12 -12.89 4.76
CA PRO A 119 6.51 -11.57 4.87
C PRO A 119 5.14 -11.54 4.18
N PHE A 120 4.25 -10.71 4.70
CA PHE A 120 3.00 -10.33 4.04
C PHE A 120 3.25 -9.01 3.31
N LEU A 121 3.20 -9.01 1.98
CA LEU A 121 3.56 -7.81 1.22
C LEU A 121 2.51 -6.71 1.42
N TRP A 122 2.98 -5.50 1.68
CA TRP A 122 2.20 -4.27 1.62
C TRP A 122 2.78 -3.39 0.50
N ASP A 123 2.25 -3.55 -0.71
CA ASP A 123 2.82 -2.92 -1.90
C ASP A 123 2.27 -1.50 -2.10
N ASN A 124 3.15 -0.51 -2.05
CA ASN A 124 2.86 0.92 -2.22
C ASN A 124 2.90 1.37 -3.69
N TYR A 125 2.45 0.50 -4.59
CA TYR A 125 1.96 0.87 -5.90
C TYR A 125 0.49 0.44 -5.93
N PRO A 126 -0.47 1.26 -6.37
CA PRO A 126 -0.33 2.56 -7.03
C PRO A 126 -0.40 3.81 -6.14
N VAL A 127 -0.32 3.71 -4.80
CA VAL A 127 -0.56 4.84 -3.87
C VAL A 127 -0.03 6.21 -4.33
N ASN A 128 -0.83 7.26 -4.10
CA ASN A 128 -0.51 8.65 -4.44
C ASN A 128 -0.95 9.65 -3.38
N ASP A 129 -0.83 9.28 -2.12
CA ASP A 129 -1.24 10.08 -0.97
C ASP A 129 -0.20 11.13 -0.53
N SER A 130 1.05 11.04 -0.98
CA SER A 130 2.09 12.02 -0.62
C SER A 130 2.05 13.29 -1.46
N GLU A 131 2.67 14.38 -0.97
CA GLU A 131 2.76 15.66 -1.69
C GLU A 131 3.33 15.51 -3.11
N SER A 132 4.38 14.71 -3.27
CA SER A 132 5.03 14.51 -4.57
C SER A 132 4.25 13.58 -5.50
N ARG A 133 3.48 12.64 -4.93
CA ARG A 133 2.77 11.60 -5.70
C ARG A 133 1.33 11.97 -6.04
N SER A 134 0.63 12.71 -5.18
CA SER A 134 -0.77 13.16 -5.38
C SER A 134 -0.99 13.94 -6.67
N LYS A 135 0.09 14.52 -7.22
CA LYS A 135 0.11 15.19 -8.51
C LYS A 135 0.18 14.25 -9.72
N ARG A 136 0.06 12.93 -9.54
CA ARG A 136 0.13 11.91 -10.60
C ARG A 136 -0.99 10.88 -10.39
N LEU A 137 -1.44 10.27 -11.48
CA LEU A 137 -2.33 9.10 -11.45
C LEU A 137 -1.57 7.91 -12.01
N TYR A 138 -1.37 6.86 -11.21
CA TYR A 138 -0.65 5.64 -11.59
C TYR A 138 -1.62 4.59 -12.11
N LEU A 139 -1.80 4.53 -13.44
CA LEU A 139 -2.78 3.68 -14.12
C LEU A 139 -2.14 2.45 -14.79
N GLY A 140 -0.82 2.44 -14.92
CA GLY A 140 -0.03 1.40 -15.56
C GLY A 140 -0.14 0.07 -14.84
N ALA A 141 0.20 -0.99 -15.56
CA ALA A 141 0.20 -2.32 -15.00
C ALA A 141 1.32 -2.49 -13.95
N TYR A 142 1.13 -3.43 -13.02
CA TYR A 142 2.23 -3.84 -12.13
C TYR A 142 3.37 -4.42 -12.96
N GLU A 143 4.58 -4.03 -12.61
CA GLU A 143 5.82 -4.55 -13.18
C GLU A 143 6.72 -5.12 -12.09
N ASN A 144 7.59 -6.06 -12.46
CA ASN A 144 8.59 -6.64 -11.56
C ASN A 144 8.02 -7.27 -10.26
N ARG A 145 6.77 -7.73 -10.31
CA ARG A 145 6.14 -8.59 -9.30
C ARG A 145 6.04 -9.99 -9.88
N PRO A 146 7.08 -10.84 -9.77
CA PRO A 146 7.01 -12.19 -10.32
C PRO A 146 5.89 -13.00 -9.66
N HIS A 147 5.20 -13.87 -10.41
CA HIS A 147 4.11 -14.70 -9.85
C HIS A 147 4.59 -15.61 -8.71
N GLN A 148 5.88 -15.93 -8.68
CA GLN A 148 6.58 -16.67 -7.63
C GLN A 148 6.41 -16.02 -6.23
N LEU A 149 6.07 -14.73 -6.15
CA LEU A 149 5.74 -14.09 -4.89
C LEU A 149 4.58 -14.77 -4.16
N ALA A 150 3.69 -15.48 -4.87
CA ALA A 150 2.63 -16.28 -4.25
C ALA A 150 3.18 -17.40 -3.35
N ASP A 151 4.34 -17.96 -3.70
CA ASP A 151 5.02 -19.00 -2.93
C ASP A 151 5.99 -18.40 -1.90
N LEU A 152 6.51 -17.19 -2.13
CA LEU A 152 7.52 -16.56 -1.28
C LEU A 152 6.93 -15.67 -0.17
N SER A 153 5.68 -15.24 -0.29
CA SER A 153 5.00 -14.37 0.68
C SER A 153 3.82 -15.07 1.38
N ALA A 154 3.37 -14.52 2.50
CA ALA A 154 2.16 -14.98 3.21
C ALA A 154 0.86 -14.37 2.65
N GLY A 155 1.00 -13.38 1.77
CA GLY A 155 -0.09 -12.62 1.17
C GLY A 155 0.45 -11.33 0.54
N HIS A 156 -0.41 -10.67 -0.22
CA HIS A 156 -0.09 -9.42 -0.91
C HIS A 156 -1.29 -8.46 -0.78
N ALA A 157 -1.13 -7.42 0.03
CA ALA A 157 -2.02 -6.28 0.12
C ALA A 157 -1.46 -5.12 -0.69
N VAL A 158 -2.36 -4.32 -1.26
CA VAL A 158 -2.04 -3.15 -2.07
C VAL A 158 -2.47 -1.90 -1.34
N ASN A 159 -1.61 -0.89 -1.32
CA ASN A 159 -1.99 0.46 -0.97
C ASN A 159 -2.50 1.20 -2.23
N PRO A 160 -3.81 1.46 -2.36
CA PRO A 160 -4.39 2.08 -3.55
C PRO A 160 -4.08 3.59 -3.62
N MET A 161 -4.39 4.21 -4.75
CA MET A 161 -4.46 5.68 -4.83
C MET A 161 -5.65 6.19 -4.02
N ASN A 162 -5.67 7.50 -3.76
CA ASN A 162 -6.84 8.19 -3.20
C ASN A 162 -8.07 8.14 -4.14
N GLN A 163 -7.87 7.78 -5.41
CA GLN A 163 -8.90 7.54 -6.42
C GLN A 163 -9.29 6.05 -6.43
N PRO A 164 -10.34 5.62 -5.69
CA PRO A 164 -10.69 4.21 -5.56
C PRO A 164 -11.09 3.54 -6.88
N TRP A 165 -11.74 4.22 -7.83
CA TRP A 165 -12.08 3.62 -9.12
C TRP A 165 -10.85 3.45 -9.99
N LEU A 166 -10.03 4.48 -10.16
CA LEU A 166 -8.80 4.43 -10.95
C LEU A 166 -7.80 3.40 -10.38
N SER A 167 -7.73 3.24 -9.05
CA SER A 167 -6.89 2.23 -8.39
C SER A 167 -7.18 0.81 -8.85
N ARG A 168 -8.40 0.54 -9.33
CA ARG A 168 -8.78 -0.80 -9.80
C ARG A 168 -8.01 -1.22 -11.04
N ILE A 169 -7.54 -0.27 -11.86
CA ILE A 169 -6.83 -0.54 -13.11
C ILE A 169 -5.50 -1.27 -12.82
N PRO A 170 -4.53 -0.69 -12.08
CA PRO A 170 -3.31 -1.39 -11.72
C PRO A 170 -3.60 -2.64 -10.89
N ILE A 171 -4.51 -2.59 -9.90
CA ILE A 171 -4.83 -3.75 -9.05
C ILE A 171 -5.33 -4.95 -9.87
N TRP A 172 -6.10 -4.71 -10.93
CA TRP A 172 -6.56 -5.77 -11.83
C TRP A 172 -5.38 -6.50 -12.49
N THR A 173 -4.35 -5.77 -12.90
CA THR A 173 -3.15 -6.33 -13.54
C THR A 173 -2.31 -7.18 -12.58
N LEU A 174 -2.25 -6.82 -11.29
CA LEU A 174 -1.64 -7.69 -10.26
C LEU A 174 -2.37 -9.04 -10.17
N GLY A 175 -3.69 -9.02 -10.27
CA GLY A 175 -4.49 -10.24 -10.34
C GLY A 175 -4.20 -11.09 -11.59
N GLU A 176 -3.84 -10.47 -12.72
CA GLU A 176 -3.40 -11.19 -13.93
C GLU A 176 -2.01 -11.81 -13.75
N ILE A 177 -1.08 -11.12 -13.09
CA ILE A 177 0.25 -11.67 -12.75
C ILE A 177 0.10 -13.00 -12.02
N TYR A 178 -0.74 -13.06 -10.98
CA TYR A 178 -0.92 -14.27 -10.19
C TYR A 178 -1.70 -15.38 -10.90
N ARG A 179 -2.50 -15.04 -11.92
CA ARG A 179 -3.22 -16.03 -12.75
C ARG A 179 -2.39 -16.54 -13.91
N THR A 180 -1.42 -15.77 -14.37
CA THR A 180 -0.64 -16.07 -15.57
C THR A 180 0.64 -16.82 -15.19
N THR A 181 0.71 -18.11 -15.55
CA THR A 181 1.94 -18.92 -15.43
C THR A 181 2.89 -18.74 -16.62
N GLY A 182 2.56 -17.86 -17.56
CA GLY A 182 3.32 -17.58 -18.79
C GLY A 182 3.96 -16.18 -18.79
N ASN A 183 4.35 -15.70 -19.98
CA ASN A 183 4.92 -14.36 -20.12
C ASN A 183 3.84 -13.31 -19.90
N TYR A 184 3.95 -12.59 -18.79
CA TYR A 184 3.16 -11.40 -18.50
C TYR A 184 3.67 -10.22 -19.35
N ASP A 185 2.73 -9.48 -19.94
CA ASP A 185 2.99 -8.30 -20.78
C ASP A 185 2.26 -7.10 -20.15
N PRO A 186 3.00 -6.13 -19.55
CA PRO A 186 2.41 -4.97 -18.88
C PRO A 186 1.56 -4.09 -19.79
N ASP A 187 1.96 -3.88 -21.04
CA ASP A 187 1.23 -3.02 -21.99
C ASP A 187 -0.11 -3.66 -22.34
N ARG A 188 -0.08 -4.97 -22.64
CA ARG A 188 -1.30 -5.73 -22.88
C ARG A 188 -2.20 -5.76 -21.65
N ALA A 189 -1.64 -6.02 -20.46
CA ALA A 189 -2.42 -6.08 -19.23
C ALA A 189 -3.09 -4.74 -18.90
N THR A 190 -2.42 -3.61 -19.15
CA THR A 190 -3.00 -2.26 -19.01
C THR A 190 -4.20 -2.08 -19.94
N GLY A 191 -4.04 -2.42 -21.23
CA GLY A 191 -5.13 -2.36 -22.21
C GLY A 191 -6.32 -3.24 -21.84
N ASP A 192 -6.07 -4.48 -21.45
CA ASP A 192 -7.10 -5.44 -21.03
C ASP A 192 -7.84 -4.93 -19.77
N ALA A 193 -7.12 -4.39 -18.78
CA ALA A 193 -7.69 -3.79 -17.57
C ALA A 193 -8.62 -2.61 -17.90
N LEU A 194 -8.15 -1.68 -18.72
CA LEU A 194 -8.91 -0.49 -19.12
C LEU A 194 -10.19 -0.88 -19.87
N VAL A 195 -10.11 -1.78 -20.85
CA VAL A 195 -11.30 -2.24 -21.60
C VAL A 195 -12.29 -2.95 -20.67
N SER A 196 -11.80 -3.82 -19.79
CA SER A 196 -12.61 -4.60 -18.86
C SER A 196 -13.34 -3.74 -17.83
N LEU A 197 -12.68 -2.70 -17.31
CA LEU A 197 -13.19 -1.87 -16.22
C LEU A 197 -13.93 -0.61 -16.69
N CYS A 198 -13.45 0.04 -17.75
CA CYS A 198 -13.92 1.36 -18.20
C CYS A 198 -14.80 1.31 -19.45
N GLY A 199 -14.78 0.19 -20.18
CA GLY A 199 -15.40 0.07 -21.51
C GLY A 199 -14.54 0.69 -22.62
N ALA A 200 -14.73 0.22 -23.86
CA ALA A 200 -13.81 0.47 -24.97
C ALA A 200 -13.58 1.96 -25.30
N SER A 201 -14.63 2.80 -25.22
CA SER A 201 -14.51 4.23 -25.56
C SER A 201 -13.60 4.97 -24.59
N LEU A 202 -13.86 4.84 -23.27
CA LEU A 202 -13.05 5.47 -22.24
C LEU A 202 -11.66 4.84 -22.16
N ALA A 203 -11.55 3.52 -22.36
CA ALA A 203 -10.27 2.82 -22.39
C ALA A 203 -9.31 3.38 -23.44
N ASN A 204 -9.78 3.60 -24.68
CA ASN A 204 -8.95 4.17 -25.74
C ASN A 204 -8.46 5.58 -25.38
N THR A 205 -9.35 6.40 -24.82
CA THR A 205 -9.00 7.75 -24.35
C THR A 205 -7.96 7.71 -23.23
N LEU A 206 -8.14 6.82 -22.25
CA LEU A 206 -7.20 6.63 -21.14
C LEU A 206 -5.83 6.17 -21.63
N LEU A 207 -5.77 5.18 -22.52
CA LEU A 207 -4.50 4.67 -23.08
C LEU A 207 -3.65 5.76 -23.72
N GLU A 208 -4.28 6.72 -24.41
CA GLU A 208 -3.57 7.85 -25.02
C GLU A 208 -2.97 8.81 -23.98
N ASP A 209 -3.68 9.00 -22.85
CA ASP A 209 -3.34 9.99 -21.83
C ASP A 209 -2.60 9.40 -20.61
N THR A 210 -2.46 8.07 -20.50
CA THR A 210 -1.82 7.39 -19.34
C THR A 210 -0.44 7.99 -19.01
N ARG A 211 0.44 8.13 -20.00
CA ARG A 211 1.79 8.71 -19.77
C ARG A 211 1.72 10.17 -19.36
N LEU A 212 0.74 10.93 -19.84
CA LEU A 212 0.56 12.31 -19.42
C LEU A 212 0.20 12.37 -17.92
N PHE A 213 -0.66 11.47 -17.45
CA PHE A 213 -1.04 11.42 -16.04
C PHE A 213 0.06 10.88 -15.11
N GLU A 214 0.82 9.89 -15.58
CA GLU A 214 1.88 9.25 -14.79
C GLU A 214 3.18 10.04 -14.77
N ASP A 215 3.69 10.42 -15.94
CA ASP A 215 5.01 11.03 -16.11
C ASP A 215 4.93 12.55 -16.01
N GLY A 216 3.92 13.15 -16.62
CA GLY A 216 3.69 14.59 -16.61
C GLY A 216 3.10 15.07 -15.30
N GLY A 217 2.02 14.43 -14.85
CA GLY A 217 1.25 14.84 -13.68
C GLY A 217 0.67 16.25 -13.81
N LEU A 218 0.13 16.78 -12.71
CA LEU A 218 -0.47 18.12 -12.68
C LEU A 218 0.54 19.24 -12.96
N ASP A 219 1.79 19.09 -12.50
CA ASP A 219 2.86 20.08 -12.69
C ASP A 219 3.31 20.17 -14.17
N GLY A 220 3.11 19.10 -14.95
CA GLY A 220 3.41 19.07 -16.38
C GLY A 220 2.32 19.66 -17.29
N MET A 221 1.18 20.09 -16.72
CA MET A 221 0.03 20.59 -17.48
C MET A 221 -0.13 22.10 -17.29
N THR A 222 -0.21 22.84 -18.39
CA THR A 222 -0.67 24.24 -18.38
C THR A 222 -2.20 24.31 -18.29
N GLU A 223 -2.74 25.50 -17.98
CA GLU A 223 -4.18 25.72 -17.78
C GLU A 223 -5.05 25.29 -18.98
N GLU A 224 -4.61 25.58 -20.21
CA GLU A 224 -5.38 25.28 -21.42
C GLU A 224 -5.50 23.76 -21.71
N PRO A 225 -4.40 22.97 -21.75
CA PRO A 225 -4.45 21.51 -21.79
C PRO A 225 -5.28 20.90 -20.65
N ARG A 226 -5.15 21.43 -19.43
CA ARG A 226 -5.92 20.95 -18.28
C ARG A 226 -7.42 21.16 -18.47
N ALA A 227 -7.84 22.33 -18.95
CA ALA A 227 -9.25 22.62 -19.25
C ALA A 227 -9.80 21.69 -20.35
N ALA A 228 -9.02 21.42 -21.40
CA ALA A 228 -9.40 20.49 -22.46
C ALA A 228 -9.58 19.05 -21.95
N LEU A 229 -8.72 18.60 -21.04
CA LEU A 229 -8.87 17.29 -20.40
C LEU A 229 -10.13 17.24 -19.51
N ILE A 230 -10.42 18.29 -18.75
CA ILE A 230 -11.65 18.36 -17.95
C ILE A 230 -12.90 18.24 -18.84
N GLU A 231 -12.94 18.90 -19.99
CA GLU A 231 -14.03 18.78 -20.95
C GLU A 231 -14.09 17.36 -21.57
N LYS A 232 -12.93 16.82 -22.00
CA LYS A 232 -12.81 15.47 -22.57
C LYS A 232 -13.37 14.41 -21.62
N TYR A 233 -12.88 14.38 -20.39
CA TYR A 233 -13.29 13.37 -19.40
C TYR A 233 -14.68 13.64 -18.83
N GLY A 234 -15.09 14.90 -18.69
CA GLY A 234 -16.44 15.27 -18.24
C GLY A 234 -17.56 14.89 -19.22
N SER A 235 -17.23 14.47 -20.44
CA SER A 235 -18.20 13.94 -21.41
C SER A 235 -18.58 12.48 -21.19
N TYR A 236 -17.83 11.75 -20.35
CA TYR A 236 -18.09 10.35 -20.03
C TYR A 236 -18.95 10.23 -18.76
N ASP A 237 -20.03 9.45 -18.82
CA ASP A 237 -20.79 9.00 -17.65
C ASP A 237 -20.09 7.78 -17.03
N SER A 238 -19.04 8.04 -16.25
CA SER A 238 -18.19 7.00 -15.67
C SER A 238 -17.49 7.48 -14.39
N PRO A 239 -17.53 6.70 -13.30
CA PRO A 239 -16.85 7.07 -12.07
C PRO A 239 -15.33 7.15 -12.23
N PHE A 240 -14.74 6.44 -13.19
CA PHE A 240 -13.31 6.57 -13.52
C PHE A 240 -13.01 7.94 -14.12
N ALA A 241 -13.88 8.45 -14.99
CA ALA A 241 -13.72 9.76 -15.60
C ALA A 241 -13.99 10.89 -14.58
N ASP A 242 -14.95 10.69 -13.68
CA ASP A 242 -15.25 11.63 -12.60
C ASP A 242 -14.02 11.85 -11.69
N GLU A 243 -13.31 10.78 -11.31
CA GLU A 243 -12.09 10.89 -10.51
C GLU A 243 -10.96 11.63 -11.22
N ILE A 244 -10.82 11.46 -12.54
CA ILE A 244 -9.85 12.22 -13.35
C ILE A 244 -10.21 13.70 -13.36
N VAL A 245 -11.49 14.02 -13.58
CA VAL A 245 -11.98 15.42 -13.60
C VAL A 245 -11.76 16.08 -12.23
N ASP A 246 -12.05 15.37 -11.14
CA ASP A 246 -11.86 15.88 -9.79
C ASP A 246 -10.38 16.11 -9.47
N TRP A 247 -9.50 15.17 -9.87
CA TRP A 247 -8.04 15.33 -9.76
C TRP A 247 -7.51 16.51 -10.57
N LEU A 248 -7.95 16.68 -11.82
CA LEU A 248 -7.58 17.84 -12.66
C LEU A 248 -8.04 19.16 -12.03
N ARG A 249 -9.12 19.16 -11.24
CA ARG A 249 -9.63 20.31 -10.49
C ARG A 249 -8.96 20.51 -9.12
N GLY A 250 -8.06 19.61 -8.72
CA GLY A 250 -7.34 19.66 -7.45
C GLY A 250 -8.06 19.03 -6.26
N GLY A 251 -9.08 18.20 -6.49
CA GLY A 251 -9.85 17.53 -5.42
C GLY A 251 -9.06 16.55 -4.55
N TYR A 252 -7.88 16.12 -5.01
CA TYR A 252 -6.98 15.20 -4.30
C TYR A 252 -5.64 15.83 -3.92
N ALA A 253 -5.63 17.15 -3.72
CA ALA A 253 -4.43 17.84 -3.26
C ALA A 253 -3.97 17.26 -1.92
N PHE A 254 -2.65 17.10 -1.76
CA PHE A 254 -2.06 16.72 -0.49
C PHE A 254 -2.45 17.70 0.61
N ASP A 255 -2.97 17.17 1.71
CA ASP A 255 -3.22 17.93 2.93
C ASP A 255 -2.11 17.61 3.95
N PRO A 256 -1.21 18.56 4.27
CA PRO A 256 -0.19 18.36 5.28
C PRO A 256 -0.75 17.99 6.65
N ALA A 257 -2.01 18.33 6.95
CA ALA A 257 -2.67 17.93 8.20
C ALA A 257 -2.98 16.42 8.27
N CYS A 258 -2.83 15.68 7.17
CA CYS A 258 -2.91 14.22 7.15
C CYS A 258 -1.63 13.54 7.62
N LEU A 259 -0.50 14.25 7.68
CA LEU A 259 0.66 13.79 8.42
C LEU A 259 0.41 14.12 9.90
N THR A 260 0.29 13.10 10.74
CA THR A 260 0.27 13.30 12.19
C THR A 260 1.54 14.04 12.60
N GLU A 261 1.39 15.16 13.32
CA GLU A 261 2.50 15.96 13.89
C GLU A 261 3.50 15.13 14.72
#